data_AF-A0A4Q6FWN6-F1
#
_entry.id   AF-A0A4Q6FWN6-F1
#
_cell.length_a   1.000
_cell.length_b   1.000
_cell.length_c   1.000
_cell.angle_alpha   90.00
_cell.angle_beta   90.00
_cell.angle_gamma   90.00
#
_symmetry.space_group_name_H-M   'P 1'
#
loop_
_entity.id
_entity.type
_entity.pdbx_description
1 polymer ?
#
loop_
_entity_poly.entity_id
_entity_poly.type
_entity_poly.pdbx_seq_one_letter_code
_entity_poly.pdbx_strand_id
1 'polypeptide(L)'
;MKNKRRPKKVEKSSGSSLKIIAVAAVAVLIFIFWERKPEGLAVKVQAPSAAPKTVAAKVAPLAPRAIEAIPIDTTSSLVVMQKEVDDLRAKESSDMKLGIKKFPLKEVNGRFDVPFQFTPRKIWCQGGDLDTIKHAVTNASDLSVLIALEPQDAGKGAVLRTSVLQLFAGLTHTFSIPVASGLSYALSICSDLKKEGTCRGKTVKTHSQINSELADEKVDRKTPVDYLFYFQHLVLDKSFFYSYRSDNASDGYLNLITEYFQGHTAVGPLDMKKAYKNSKIIRSAPADISGSRILLELPVNDPRCGAGDKKP
;
A
#
# COMPACT_ATOMS: atom_id res chain seq x y z
N MET A 1 -34.70 25.39 51.54
CA MET A 1 -35.73 25.05 50.52
C MET A 1 -35.12 24.12 49.47
N LYS A 2 -35.56 22.85 49.41
CA LYS A 2 -35.03 21.82 48.49
C LYS A 2 -36.02 21.59 47.34
N ASN A 3 -35.67 21.97 46.12
CA ASN A 3 -36.49 21.73 44.94
C ASN A 3 -36.21 20.33 44.36
N LYS A 4 -37.13 19.38 44.60
CA LYS A 4 -37.17 18.05 43.97
C LYS A 4 -37.82 18.17 42.59
N ARG A 5 -37.04 18.01 41.51
CA ARG A 5 -37.58 17.80 40.15
C ARG A 5 -37.86 16.31 39.92
N ARG A 6 -39.08 15.99 39.48
CA ARG A 6 -39.51 14.63 39.08
C ARG A 6 -39.01 14.30 37.67
N PRO A 7 -38.62 13.04 37.38
CA PRO A 7 -38.30 12.61 36.02
C PRO A 7 -39.57 12.30 35.22
N LYS A 8 -39.59 12.74 33.95
CA LYS A 8 -40.60 12.41 32.95
C LYS A 8 -40.38 10.98 32.43
N LYS A 9 -41.47 10.20 32.39
CA LYS A 9 -41.56 8.90 31.69
C LYS A 9 -41.37 9.13 30.19
N VAL A 10 -40.45 8.38 29.58
CA VAL A 10 -40.29 8.27 28.12
C VAL A 10 -41.04 7.04 27.64
N GLU A 11 -42.00 7.26 26.75
CA GLU A 11 -42.77 6.22 26.06
C GLU A 11 -41.89 5.39 25.13
N LYS A 12 -42.07 4.06 25.18
CA LYS A 12 -41.48 3.11 24.23
C LYS A 12 -42.39 2.99 23.02
N SER A 13 -41.92 3.46 21.87
CA SER A 13 -42.54 3.24 20.56
C SER A 13 -42.15 1.87 20.01
N SER A 14 -43.17 1.09 19.65
CA SER A 14 -43.13 -0.23 19.03
C SER A 14 -42.97 -0.08 17.50
N GLY A 15 -41.94 -0.70 16.93
CA GLY A 15 -41.68 -0.67 15.49
C GLY A 15 -41.08 -1.98 14.99
N SER A 16 -41.91 -3.00 14.84
CA SER A 16 -41.52 -4.34 14.36
C SER A 16 -42.45 -4.81 13.23
N SER A 17 -42.26 -4.27 12.03
CA SER A 17 -42.88 -4.81 10.80
C SER A 17 -42.10 -4.52 9.51
N LEU A 18 -41.11 -3.61 9.53
CA LEU A 18 -40.35 -3.21 8.33
C LEU A 18 -39.18 -4.14 7.94
N LYS A 19 -38.85 -5.17 8.74
CA LYS A 19 -37.70 -6.06 8.46
C LYS A 19 -38.00 -7.22 7.52
N ILE A 20 -39.27 -7.55 7.27
CA ILE A 20 -39.63 -8.75 6.48
C ILE A 20 -39.62 -8.44 4.97
N ILE A 21 -39.96 -7.21 4.57
CA ILE A 21 -40.00 -6.83 3.14
C ILE A 21 -38.59 -6.70 2.54
N ALA A 22 -37.60 -6.27 3.33
CA ALA A 22 -36.22 -6.11 2.85
C ALA A 22 -35.51 -7.44 2.53
N VAL A 23 -35.87 -8.53 3.23
CA VAL A 23 -35.22 -9.84 3.05
C VAL A 23 -35.69 -10.52 1.76
N ALA A 24 -36.97 -10.35 1.39
CA ALA A 24 -37.52 -10.94 0.17
C ALA A 24 -36.94 -10.29 -1.11
N ALA A 25 -36.70 -8.97 -1.11
CA ALA A 25 -36.14 -8.27 -2.27
C ALA A 25 -34.69 -8.66 -2.57
N VAL A 26 -33.88 -8.95 -1.53
CA VAL A 26 -32.48 -9.38 -1.71
C VAL A 26 -32.40 -10.79 -2.27
N ALA A 27 -33.31 -11.70 -1.87
CA ALA A 27 -33.34 -13.07 -2.39
C ALA A 27 -33.66 -13.12 -3.90
N VAL A 28 -34.57 -12.26 -4.39
CA VAL A 28 -34.90 -12.19 -5.83
C VAL A 28 -33.74 -11.65 -6.66
N LEU A 29 -33.01 -10.65 -6.17
CA LEU A 29 -31.86 -10.09 -6.88
C LEU A 29 -30.69 -11.09 -6.97
N ILE A 30 -30.46 -11.90 -5.94
CA ILE A 30 -29.43 -12.96 -5.98
C ILE A 30 -29.81 -14.04 -7.00
N PHE A 31 -31.10 -14.40 -7.09
CA PHE A 31 -31.56 -15.42 -8.05
C PHE A 31 -31.39 -14.97 -9.51
N ILE A 32 -31.72 -13.71 -9.83
CA ILE A 32 -31.54 -13.14 -11.18
C ILE A 32 -30.05 -13.05 -11.55
N PHE A 33 -29.17 -12.79 -10.59
CA PHE A 33 -27.73 -12.69 -10.85
C PHE A 33 -27.07 -14.05 -11.13
N TRP A 34 -27.64 -15.15 -10.61
CA TRP A 34 -27.11 -16.50 -10.81
C TRP A 34 -27.51 -17.15 -12.14
N GLU A 35 -28.64 -16.76 -12.74
CA GLU A 35 -29.04 -17.28 -14.06
C GLU A 35 -28.26 -16.68 -15.24
N ARG A 36 -27.60 -15.53 -15.07
CA ARG A 36 -26.74 -14.93 -16.11
C ARG A 36 -25.28 -15.36 -15.98
N LYS A 37 -24.99 -16.65 -16.20
CA LYS A 37 -23.62 -17.06 -16.54
C LYS A 37 -23.34 -16.75 -18.01
N PRO A 38 -22.27 -16.01 -18.35
CA PRO A 38 -21.88 -15.80 -19.73
C PRO A 38 -21.36 -17.10 -20.33
N GLU A 39 -22.01 -17.54 -21.40
CA GLU A 39 -21.54 -18.64 -22.24
C GLU A 39 -20.16 -18.31 -22.81
N GLY A 40 -19.29 -19.32 -22.79
CA GLY A 40 -17.87 -19.21 -23.07
C GLY A 40 -17.56 -18.61 -24.44
N LEU A 41 -16.72 -17.57 -24.44
CA LEU A 41 -15.95 -17.16 -25.62
C LEU A 41 -14.93 -18.25 -25.94
N ALA A 42 -15.31 -19.16 -26.84
CA ALA A 42 -14.41 -20.10 -27.47
C ALA A 42 -13.41 -19.32 -28.34
N VAL A 43 -12.17 -19.20 -27.86
CA VAL A 43 -11.05 -18.72 -28.67
C VAL A 43 -10.74 -19.77 -29.73
N LYS A 44 -11.06 -19.44 -30.99
CA LYS A 44 -10.70 -20.21 -32.18
C LYS A 44 -9.18 -20.17 -32.34
N VAL A 45 -8.49 -21.25 -31.97
CA VAL A 45 -7.08 -21.45 -32.30
C VAL A 45 -6.98 -21.70 -33.81
N GLN A 46 -6.42 -20.73 -34.53
CA GLN A 46 -6.19 -20.80 -35.96
C GLN A 46 -4.94 -21.67 -36.22
N ALA A 47 -5.12 -22.75 -36.96
CA ALA A 47 -4.04 -23.67 -37.35
C ALA A 47 -3.00 -22.96 -38.24
N PRO A 48 -1.72 -23.39 -38.19
CA PRO A 48 -0.66 -22.80 -39.01
C PRO A 48 -0.92 -23.04 -40.49
N SER A 49 -1.04 -21.94 -41.24
CA SER A 49 -1.16 -21.94 -42.70
C SER A 49 0.12 -22.48 -43.33
N ALA A 50 -0.05 -23.40 -44.27
CA ALA A 50 1.01 -24.04 -45.04
C ALA A 50 1.91 -23.02 -45.75
N ALA A 51 3.20 -23.37 -45.85
CA ALA A 51 4.25 -22.60 -46.50
C ALA A 51 3.93 -22.34 -48.00
N PRO A 52 4.18 -21.12 -48.51
CA PRO A 52 4.02 -20.84 -49.92
C PRO A 52 5.17 -21.45 -50.73
N LYS A 53 4.80 -22.17 -51.80
CA LYS A 53 5.73 -22.69 -52.81
C LYS A 53 6.44 -21.52 -53.50
N THR A 54 7.76 -21.50 -53.36
CA THR A 54 8.67 -20.54 -53.98
C THR A 54 8.71 -20.78 -55.50
N VAL A 55 8.22 -19.82 -56.28
CA VAL A 55 8.45 -19.77 -57.73
C VAL A 55 9.80 -19.10 -57.95
N ALA A 56 10.75 -19.85 -58.50
CA ALA A 56 12.07 -19.35 -58.84
C ALA A 56 11.98 -18.34 -60.00
N ALA A 57 12.00 -17.05 -59.67
CA ALA A 57 12.21 -15.99 -60.64
C ALA A 57 13.70 -15.91 -60.99
N LYS A 58 14.00 -15.98 -62.29
CA LYS A 58 15.34 -15.88 -62.88
C LYS A 58 15.83 -14.43 -62.71
N VAL A 59 16.63 -14.18 -61.67
CA VAL A 59 17.24 -12.87 -61.41
C VAL A 59 18.41 -12.67 -62.38
N ALA A 60 18.34 -11.60 -63.18
CA ALA A 60 19.44 -11.16 -64.03
C ALA A 60 20.62 -10.66 -63.17
N PRO A 61 21.87 -10.89 -63.59
CA PRO A 61 23.04 -10.44 -62.84
C PRO A 61 23.11 -8.90 -62.85
N LEU A 62 22.81 -8.28 -61.70
CA LEU A 62 23.06 -6.87 -61.46
C LEU A 62 24.57 -6.66 -61.33
N ALA A 63 25.12 -5.82 -62.20
CA ALA A 63 26.52 -5.39 -62.14
C ALA A 63 26.82 -4.73 -60.79
N PRO A 64 27.99 -4.99 -60.17
CA PRO A 64 28.35 -4.41 -58.89
C PRO A 64 28.51 -2.89 -59.04
N ARG A 65 27.57 -2.13 -58.48
CA ARG A 65 27.78 -0.70 -58.23
C ARG A 65 28.77 -0.58 -57.07
N ALA A 66 29.87 0.13 -57.29
CA ALA A 66 30.80 0.50 -56.23
C ALA A 66 30.02 1.28 -55.16
N ILE A 67 29.97 0.72 -53.95
CA ILE A 67 29.43 1.39 -52.78
C ILE A 67 30.54 2.31 -52.28
N GLU A 68 30.42 3.61 -52.55
CA GLU A 68 31.24 4.61 -51.86
C GLU A 68 30.86 4.58 -50.38
N ALA A 69 31.82 4.20 -49.54
CA ALA A 69 31.66 4.19 -48.10
C ALA A 69 31.53 5.65 -47.62
N ILE A 70 30.31 6.04 -47.24
CA ILE A 70 30.09 7.29 -46.51
C ILE A 70 30.87 7.15 -45.19
N PRO A 71 31.82 8.05 -44.87
CA PRO A 71 32.52 8.00 -43.60
C PRO A 71 31.51 8.22 -42.48
N ILE A 72 31.16 7.15 -41.76
CA ILE A 72 30.36 7.23 -40.56
C ILE A 72 31.29 7.79 -39.49
N ASP A 73 31.02 8.99 -39.02
CA ASP A 73 31.70 9.59 -37.86
C ASP A 73 31.24 8.87 -36.58
N THR A 74 31.68 7.61 -36.42
CA THR A 74 31.27 6.67 -35.36
C THR A 74 31.79 7.07 -33.98
N THR A 75 32.81 7.91 -33.91
CA THR A 75 33.52 8.24 -32.66
C THR A 75 32.72 9.13 -31.73
N SER A 76 31.95 10.08 -32.26
CA SER A 76 31.09 10.97 -31.47
C SER A 76 29.86 10.24 -30.89
N SER A 77 29.22 9.41 -31.71
CA SER A 77 28.00 8.67 -31.33
C SER A 77 28.24 7.62 -30.24
N LEU A 78 29.37 6.90 -30.29
CA LEU A 78 29.70 5.87 -29.29
C LEU A 78 29.97 6.46 -27.89
N VAL A 79 30.64 7.61 -27.81
CA VAL A 79 30.94 8.26 -26.52
C VAL A 79 29.67 8.78 -25.84
N VAL A 80 28.74 9.34 -26.62
CA VAL A 80 27.44 9.81 -26.11
C VAL A 80 26.61 8.63 -25.57
N MET A 81 26.54 7.51 -26.31
CA MET A 81 25.83 6.31 -25.85
C MET A 81 26.47 5.71 -24.60
N GLN A 82 27.80 5.68 -24.51
CA GLN A 82 28.49 5.14 -23.34
C GLN A 82 28.17 5.95 -22.07
N LYS A 83 28.20 7.28 -22.17
CA LYS A 83 27.84 8.16 -21.05
C LYS A 83 26.40 7.94 -20.58
N GLU A 84 25.45 7.84 -21.51
CA GLU A 84 24.04 7.58 -21.18
C GLU A 84 23.87 6.24 -20.45
N VAL A 85 24.55 5.19 -20.92
CA VAL A 85 24.52 3.88 -20.26
C VAL A 85 25.15 3.93 -18.86
N ASP A 86 26.27 4.64 -18.70
CA ASP A 86 26.92 4.77 -17.39
C ASP A 86 26.08 5.60 -16.41
N ASP A 87 25.40 6.65 -16.88
CA ASP A 87 24.44 7.43 -16.10
C ASP A 87 23.25 6.56 -15.65
N LEU A 88 22.73 5.71 -16.54
CA LEU A 88 21.66 4.75 -16.20
C LEU A 88 22.11 3.73 -15.16
N ARG A 89 23.32 3.18 -15.28
CA ARG A 89 23.89 2.24 -14.30
C ARG A 89 24.10 2.90 -12.94
N ALA A 90 24.63 4.13 -12.92
CA ALA A 90 24.82 4.89 -11.70
C ALA A 90 23.48 5.14 -10.99
N LYS A 91 22.44 5.48 -11.76
CA LYS A 91 21.08 5.67 -11.23
C LYS A 91 20.49 4.38 -10.66
N GLU A 92 20.58 3.27 -11.38
CA GLU A 92 20.08 1.97 -10.90
C GLU A 92 20.82 1.52 -9.64
N SER A 93 22.14 1.70 -9.59
CA SER A 93 22.93 1.40 -8.40
C SER A 93 22.52 2.27 -7.20
N SER A 94 22.18 3.54 -7.44
CA SER A 94 21.69 4.44 -6.40
C SER A 94 20.30 4.01 -5.90
N ASP A 95 19.39 3.71 -6.83
CA ASP A 95 18.05 3.21 -6.52
C ASP A 95 18.12 1.93 -5.66
N MET A 96 18.97 0.97 -6.05
CA MET A 96 19.18 -0.26 -5.30
C MET A 96 19.76 -0.02 -3.90
N LYS A 97 20.77 0.85 -3.77
CA LYS A 97 21.38 1.20 -2.48
C LYS A 97 20.38 1.86 -1.53
N LEU A 98 19.53 2.74 -2.05
CA LEU A 98 18.51 3.44 -1.30
C LEU A 98 17.24 2.58 -1.09
N GLY A 99 17.13 1.45 -1.79
CA GLY A 99 15.97 0.59 -1.82
C GLY A 99 14.73 1.27 -2.40
N ILE A 100 14.93 2.14 -3.41
CA ILE A 100 13.84 2.79 -4.14
C ILE A 100 13.09 1.73 -4.92
N LYS A 101 11.78 1.66 -4.72
CA LYS A 101 10.88 0.86 -5.55
C LYS A 101 9.86 1.78 -6.20
N LYS A 102 9.61 1.58 -7.50
CA LYS A 102 8.75 2.44 -8.32
C LYS A 102 7.53 1.66 -8.75
N PHE A 103 6.35 2.13 -8.35
CA PHE A 103 5.07 1.53 -8.69
C PHE A 103 4.36 2.40 -9.74
N PRO A 104 4.20 1.92 -10.98
CA PRO A 104 3.50 2.67 -12.01
C PRO A 104 2.01 2.77 -11.69
N LEU A 105 1.46 3.98 -11.78
CA LEU A 105 0.07 4.29 -11.56
C LEU A 105 -0.68 4.42 -12.88
N LYS A 106 -1.89 3.89 -12.90
CA LYS A 106 -2.82 4.04 -14.02
C LYS A 106 -3.86 5.07 -13.64
N GLU A 107 -3.98 6.10 -14.47
CA GLU A 107 -5.06 7.07 -14.35
C GLU A 107 -6.37 6.44 -14.87
N VAL A 108 -7.41 6.53 -14.05
CA VAL A 108 -8.77 6.11 -14.35
C VAL A 108 -9.71 7.22 -13.90
N ASN A 109 -10.39 7.86 -14.85
CA ASN A 109 -11.35 8.94 -14.58
C ASN A 109 -10.78 10.10 -13.72
N GLY A 110 -9.56 10.56 -14.02
CA GLY A 110 -8.92 11.67 -13.29
C GLY A 110 -8.42 11.30 -11.88
N ARG A 111 -8.31 10.00 -11.59
CA ARG A 111 -7.81 9.46 -10.31
C ARG A 111 -6.78 8.37 -10.55
N PHE A 112 -5.85 8.20 -9.62
CA PHE A 112 -5.00 7.02 -9.59
C PHE A 112 -5.61 5.95 -8.69
N ASP A 113 -5.79 4.76 -9.25
CA ASP A 113 -6.18 3.58 -8.49
C ASP A 113 -4.93 2.79 -8.08
N VAL A 114 -4.74 2.69 -6.76
CA VAL A 114 -3.50 2.19 -6.17
C VAL A 114 -3.82 0.93 -5.38
N PRO A 115 -3.58 -0.27 -5.96
CA PRO A 115 -3.87 -1.53 -5.31
C PRO A 115 -2.80 -1.88 -4.27
N PHE A 116 -3.26 -2.15 -3.05
CA PHE A 116 -2.45 -2.64 -1.94
C PHE A 116 -2.88 -4.04 -1.54
N GLN A 117 -1.90 -4.83 -1.12
CA GLN A 117 -2.10 -6.10 -0.44
C GLN A 117 -1.42 -6.06 0.92
N PHE A 118 -2.18 -6.33 1.97
CA PHE A 118 -1.69 -6.41 3.34
C PHE A 118 -1.63 -7.90 3.70
N THR A 119 -0.43 -8.39 3.95
CA THR A 119 -0.19 -9.82 4.21
C THR A 119 0.47 -10.00 5.57
N PRO A 120 -0.05 -10.86 6.45
CA PRO A 120 0.63 -11.19 7.70
C PRO A 120 1.94 -11.94 7.39
N ARG A 121 3.04 -11.53 8.01
CA ARG A 121 4.33 -12.21 7.91
C ARG A 121 4.74 -12.78 9.26
N LYS A 122 4.83 -14.10 9.35
CA LYS A 122 5.27 -14.78 10.58
C LYS A 122 6.73 -14.48 10.87
N ILE A 123 7.03 -14.04 12.08
CA ILE A 123 8.38 -13.86 12.62
C ILE A 123 8.54 -14.76 13.85
N TRP A 124 9.70 -15.38 14.00
CA TRP A 124 9.93 -16.37 15.04
C TRP A 124 10.19 -15.70 16.40
N CYS A 125 9.36 -16.01 17.40
CA CYS A 125 9.54 -15.56 18.80
C CYS A 125 9.69 -14.06 18.99
N GLN A 126 8.98 -13.29 18.18
CA GLN A 126 9.03 -11.83 18.21
C GLN A 126 7.61 -11.32 17.99
N GLY A 127 7.16 -10.38 18.83
CA GLY A 127 5.90 -9.68 18.61
C GLY A 127 6.02 -8.72 17.42
N GLY A 128 5.06 -8.75 16.52
CA GLY A 128 5.01 -7.87 15.36
C GLY A 128 3.95 -6.78 15.46
N ASP A 129 3.78 -6.05 14.34
CA ASP A 129 2.78 -5.00 14.18
C ASP A 129 1.37 -5.53 14.50
N LEU A 130 1.01 -6.71 13.98
CA LEU A 130 -0.32 -7.30 14.17
C LEU A 130 -0.58 -7.74 15.61
N ASP A 131 0.44 -8.24 16.32
CA ASP A 131 0.30 -8.57 17.74
C ASP A 131 0.06 -7.30 18.56
N THR A 132 0.82 -6.24 18.29
CA THR A 132 0.66 -4.95 18.96
C THR A 132 -0.74 -4.37 18.72
N ILE A 133 -1.22 -4.39 17.47
CA ILE A 133 -2.59 -3.95 17.13
C ILE A 133 -3.63 -4.79 17.89
N LYS A 134 -3.48 -6.12 17.90
CA LYS A 134 -4.39 -7.04 18.60
C LYS A 134 -4.47 -6.74 20.09
N HIS A 135 -3.36 -6.40 20.73
CA HIS A 135 -3.32 -6.04 22.15
C HIS A 135 -3.91 -4.66 22.43
N ALA A 136 -3.79 -3.72 21.50
CA ALA A 136 -4.25 -2.35 21.67
C ALA A 136 -5.76 -2.17 21.44
N VAL A 137 -6.41 -3.04 20.68
CA VAL A 137 -7.87 -3.01 20.47
C VAL A 137 -8.62 -3.86 21.49
N THR A 138 -9.84 -3.44 21.86
CA THR A 138 -10.67 -4.17 22.82
C THR A 138 -11.22 -5.49 22.24
N ASN A 139 -11.58 -5.50 20.96
CA ASN A 139 -12.17 -6.65 20.29
C ASN A 139 -11.62 -6.77 18.87
N ALA A 140 -11.08 -7.95 18.53
CA ALA A 140 -10.45 -8.21 17.25
C ALA A 140 -11.41 -8.20 16.05
N SER A 141 -12.72 -8.38 16.30
CA SER A 141 -13.75 -8.38 15.26
C SER A 141 -14.32 -6.99 14.96
N ASP A 142 -14.09 -6.01 15.84
CA ASP A 142 -14.61 -4.65 15.67
C ASP A 142 -13.85 -3.94 14.54
N LEU A 143 -14.56 -3.10 13.77
CA LEU A 143 -13.98 -2.24 12.73
C LEU A 143 -13.28 -1.01 13.36
N SER A 144 -12.35 -1.28 14.27
CA SER A 144 -11.63 -0.29 15.07
C SER A 144 -10.25 0.05 14.50
N VAL A 145 -9.84 -0.59 13.41
CA VAL A 145 -8.57 -0.30 12.73
C VAL A 145 -8.83 0.48 11.46
N LEU A 146 -8.02 1.50 11.22
CA LEU A 146 -8.08 2.34 10.03
C LEU A 146 -6.76 2.20 9.27
N ILE A 147 -6.87 1.89 7.98
CA ILE A 147 -5.78 2.01 7.02
C ILE A 147 -6.03 3.27 6.21
N ALA A 148 -5.09 4.21 6.21
CA ALA A 148 -5.25 5.51 5.58
C ALA A 148 -4.10 5.77 4.60
N LEU A 149 -4.44 6.20 3.38
CA LEU A 149 -3.51 6.78 2.41
C LEU A 149 -3.82 8.26 2.29
N GLU A 150 -3.08 9.07 3.04
CA GLU A 150 -3.33 10.51 3.22
C GLU A 150 -2.16 11.35 2.72
N PRO A 151 -2.38 12.51 2.07
CA PRO A 151 -1.32 13.49 1.87
C PRO A 151 -0.73 13.91 3.21
N GLN A 152 0.58 14.18 3.28
CA GLN A 152 1.22 14.58 4.54
C GLN A 152 0.85 15.99 5.00
N ASP A 153 0.81 16.97 4.09
CA ASP A 153 0.59 18.36 4.47
C ASP A 153 -0.88 18.62 4.79
N ALA A 154 -1.76 18.46 3.82
CA ALA A 154 -3.19 18.76 3.99
C ALA A 154 -4.05 18.01 2.97
N GLY A 155 -5.31 17.81 3.33
CA GLY A 155 -6.30 17.16 2.48
C GLY A 155 -6.89 15.90 3.12
N LYS A 156 -8.04 15.47 2.59
CA LYS A 156 -8.64 14.18 2.94
C LYS A 156 -7.97 13.09 2.11
N GLY A 157 -7.43 12.08 2.77
CA GLY A 157 -6.96 10.87 2.11
C GLY A 157 -8.08 9.88 1.84
N ALA A 158 -7.69 8.76 1.24
CA ALA A 158 -8.55 7.59 1.12
C ALA A 158 -8.35 6.70 2.36
N VAL A 159 -9.43 6.15 2.90
CA VAL A 159 -9.40 5.36 4.13
C VAL A 159 -10.18 4.06 3.99
N LEU A 160 -9.70 3.02 4.67
CA LEU A 160 -10.34 1.73 4.81
C LEU A 160 -10.48 1.42 6.30
N ARG A 161 -11.72 1.22 6.75
CA ARG A 161 -11.99 0.64 8.08
C ARG A 161 -11.98 -0.87 7.99
N THR A 162 -11.23 -1.50 8.88
CA THR A 162 -11.03 -2.95 8.93
C THR A 162 -11.02 -3.42 10.38
N SER A 163 -11.10 -4.73 10.57
CA SER A 163 -10.86 -5.37 11.86
C SER A 163 -9.47 -5.98 11.94
N VAL A 164 -9.03 -6.32 13.15
CA VAL A 164 -7.78 -7.06 13.36
C VAL A 164 -7.87 -8.44 12.73
N LEU A 165 -9.02 -9.12 12.84
CA LEU A 165 -9.24 -10.43 12.23
C LEU A 165 -9.02 -10.38 10.71
N GLN A 166 -9.51 -9.34 10.03
CA GLN A 166 -9.30 -9.15 8.59
C GLN A 166 -7.82 -8.94 8.24
N LEU A 167 -7.07 -8.20 9.07
CA LEU A 167 -5.63 -8.03 8.87
C LEU A 167 -4.85 -9.33 9.04
N PHE A 168 -5.22 -10.16 10.02
CA PHE A 168 -4.63 -11.49 10.22
C PHE A 168 -4.98 -12.48 9.11
N ALA A 169 -6.13 -12.32 8.44
CA ALA A 169 -6.47 -13.11 7.26
C ALA A 169 -5.71 -12.67 6.00
N GLY A 170 -5.15 -11.46 6.03
CA GLY A 170 -4.68 -10.75 4.85
C GLY A 170 -5.84 -10.14 4.07
N LEU A 171 -5.62 -8.97 3.49
CA LEU A 171 -6.64 -8.29 2.69
C LEU A 171 -6.02 -7.52 1.52
N THR A 172 -6.83 -7.29 0.49
CA THR A 172 -6.48 -6.44 -0.63
C THR A 172 -7.42 -5.26 -0.72
N HIS A 173 -6.90 -4.08 -1.03
CA HIS A 173 -7.72 -2.88 -1.20
C HIS A 173 -7.11 -1.95 -2.22
N THR A 174 -7.95 -1.29 -3.02
CA THR A 174 -7.52 -0.28 -3.98
C THR A 174 -7.92 1.09 -3.48
N PHE A 175 -6.95 1.92 -3.12
CA PHE A 175 -7.21 3.32 -2.79
C PHE A 175 -7.29 4.13 -4.07
N SER A 176 -8.27 5.02 -4.16
CA SER A 176 -8.39 5.96 -5.26
C SER A 176 -8.01 7.35 -4.80
N ILE A 177 -6.95 7.93 -5.38
CA ILE A 177 -6.41 9.25 -5.01
C ILE A 177 -6.50 10.21 -6.21
N PRO A 178 -6.61 11.54 -6.00
CA PRO A 178 -6.61 12.49 -7.12
C PRO A 178 -5.29 12.44 -7.88
N VAL A 179 -5.35 12.65 -9.20
CA VAL A 179 -4.13 12.83 -10.01
C VAL A 179 -3.47 14.15 -9.60
N ALA A 180 -2.25 14.04 -9.12
CA ALA A 180 -1.39 15.14 -8.75
C ALA A 180 0.07 14.69 -8.85
N SER A 181 1.01 15.63 -8.88
CA SER A 181 2.44 15.33 -8.92
C SER A 181 3.15 16.09 -7.81
N GLY A 182 4.27 15.54 -7.33
CA GLY A 182 5.09 16.17 -6.31
C GLY A 182 4.47 16.12 -4.91
N LEU A 183 3.63 15.13 -4.64
CA LEU A 183 2.94 15.00 -3.34
C LEU A 183 3.58 13.92 -2.47
N SER A 184 3.70 14.24 -1.18
CA SER A 184 4.09 13.30 -0.14
C SER A 184 2.85 12.65 0.46
N TYR A 185 2.79 11.32 0.44
CA TYR A 185 1.70 10.52 1.02
C TYR A 185 2.19 9.70 2.22
N ALA A 186 1.36 9.61 3.25
CA ALA A 186 1.50 8.71 4.37
C ALA A 186 0.52 7.55 4.22
N LEU A 187 1.06 6.33 4.11
CA LEU A 187 0.30 5.11 4.30
C LEU A 187 0.42 4.69 5.76
N SER A 188 -0.69 4.70 6.46
CA SER A 188 -0.75 4.54 7.91
C SER A 188 -1.74 3.46 8.31
N ILE A 189 -1.41 2.69 9.36
CA ILE A 189 -2.37 1.81 10.04
C ILE A 189 -2.45 2.28 11.50
N CYS A 190 -3.63 2.66 11.94
CA CYS A 190 -3.87 3.17 13.28
C CYS A 190 -5.15 2.57 13.89
N SER A 191 -5.33 2.71 15.20
CA SER A 191 -6.64 2.51 15.79
C SER A 191 -7.50 3.77 15.63
N ASP A 192 -8.80 3.56 15.47
CA ASP A 192 -9.84 4.60 15.33
C ASP A 192 -10.94 4.36 16.37
N LEU A 193 -10.55 4.12 17.63
CA LEU A 193 -11.47 3.86 18.75
C LEU A 193 -12.39 5.07 18.99
N LYS A 194 -11.90 6.28 18.72
CA LYS A 194 -12.66 7.53 18.78
C LYS A 194 -13.48 7.84 17.53
N LYS A 195 -13.35 7.05 16.46
CA LYS A 195 -14.06 7.19 15.17
C LYS A 195 -13.82 8.55 14.47
N GLU A 196 -12.62 9.08 14.57
CA GLU A 196 -12.19 10.33 13.93
C GLU A 196 -11.97 10.15 12.42
N GLY A 197 -11.71 8.93 11.95
CA GLY A 197 -11.61 8.62 10.53
C GLY A 197 -10.34 9.14 9.83
N THR A 198 -9.28 9.39 10.61
CA THR A 198 -7.94 9.75 10.11
C THR A 198 -6.87 9.12 11.00
N CYS A 199 -5.69 8.83 10.45
CA CYS A 199 -4.53 8.44 11.25
C CYS A 199 -3.63 9.63 11.63
N ARG A 200 -3.96 10.83 11.17
CA ARG A 200 -3.24 12.05 11.51
C ARG A 200 -3.45 12.41 12.99
N GLY A 201 -2.35 12.76 13.67
CA GLY A 201 -2.39 13.17 15.07
C GLY A 201 -2.58 12.03 16.07
N LYS A 202 -2.58 10.77 15.62
CA LYS A 202 -2.58 9.61 16.53
C LYS A 202 -1.26 9.51 17.29
N THR A 203 -1.30 8.84 18.43
CA THR A 203 -0.14 8.71 19.31
C THR A 203 0.91 7.80 18.65
N VAL A 204 2.13 8.31 18.48
CA VAL A 204 3.24 7.58 17.86
C VAL A 204 4.19 7.09 18.95
N LYS A 205 4.30 5.78 19.11
CA LYS A 205 5.21 5.10 20.05
C LYS A 205 5.81 3.88 19.38
N THR A 206 6.92 3.40 19.91
CA THR A 206 7.48 2.10 19.49
C THR A 206 6.55 0.97 19.92
N HIS A 207 6.56 -0.15 19.20
CA HIS A 207 5.81 -1.36 19.59
C HIS A 207 6.11 -1.80 21.03
N SER A 208 7.38 -1.74 21.44
CA SER A 208 7.80 -2.08 22.81
C SER A 208 7.15 -1.19 23.87
N GLN A 209 7.09 0.13 23.62
CA GLN A 209 6.44 1.08 24.54
C GLN A 209 4.94 0.83 24.64
N ILE A 210 4.27 0.61 23.51
CA ILE A 210 2.83 0.29 23.50
C ILE A 210 2.57 -0.99 24.28
N ASN A 211 3.33 -2.06 24.02
CA ASN A 211 3.16 -3.33 24.72
C ASN A 211 3.44 -3.20 26.23
N SER A 212 4.44 -2.41 26.63
CA SER A 212 4.74 -2.15 28.04
C SER A 212 3.60 -1.40 28.73
N GLU A 213 3.01 -0.40 28.08
CA GLU A 213 1.86 0.35 28.59
C GLU A 213 0.60 -0.51 28.72
N LEU A 214 0.36 -1.38 27.75
CA LEU A 214 -0.80 -2.28 27.77
C LEU A 214 -0.66 -3.38 28.83
N ALA A 215 0.57 -3.80 29.13
CA ALA A 215 0.87 -4.78 30.18
C ALA A 215 0.79 -4.20 31.60
N ASP A 216 0.97 -2.89 31.78
CA ASP A 216 0.91 -2.25 33.10
C ASP A 216 -0.54 -2.21 33.63
N GLU A 217 -0.78 -2.91 34.73
CA GLU A 217 -2.09 -2.97 35.40
C GLU A 217 -2.53 -1.61 35.98
N LYS A 218 -1.59 -0.68 36.17
CA LYS A 218 -1.86 0.65 36.74
C LYS A 218 -2.38 1.65 35.70
N VAL A 219 -2.30 1.33 34.41
CA VAL A 219 -2.78 2.22 33.34
C VAL A 219 -4.30 2.22 33.34
N ASP A 220 -4.92 3.39 33.55
CA ASP A 220 -6.37 3.55 33.50
C ASP A 220 -6.88 3.32 32.07
N ARG A 221 -7.37 2.10 31.81
CA ARG A 221 -7.93 1.69 30.51
C ARG A 221 -9.28 2.36 30.19
N LYS A 222 -9.80 3.27 31.03
CA LYS A 222 -11.08 3.95 30.79
C LYS A 222 -11.05 4.89 29.59
N THR A 223 -9.89 5.46 29.25
CA THR A 223 -9.76 6.35 28.10
C THR A 223 -9.03 5.63 26.97
N PRO A 224 -9.72 5.26 25.87
CA PRO A 224 -9.04 4.63 24.74
C PRO A 224 -8.04 5.61 24.12
N VAL A 225 -6.79 5.14 23.98
CA VAL A 225 -5.73 5.87 23.28
C VAL A 225 -5.66 5.32 21.86
N ASP A 226 -5.69 6.23 20.89
CA ASP A 226 -5.49 5.84 19.50
C ASP A 226 -4.02 5.91 19.12
N TYR A 227 -3.46 4.78 18.70
CA TYR A 227 -2.06 4.62 18.35
C TYR A 227 -1.88 4.50 16.83
N LEU A 228 -0.74 4.98 16.34
CA LEU A 228 -0.24 4.71 14.99
C LEU A 228 0.69 3.49 15.06
N PHE A 229 0.31 2.39 14.41
CA PHE A 229 1.04 1.12 14.46
C PHE A 229 1.94 0.89 13.25
N TYR A 230 1.59 1.47 12.11
CA TYR A 230 2.36 1.34 10.88
C TYR A 230 2.45 2.69 10.19
N PHE A 231 3.60 3.00 9.62
CA PHE A 231 3.81 4.20 8.81
C PHE A 231 4.80 3.93 7.67
N GLN A 232 4.37 4.20 6.45
CA GLN A 232 5.21 4.26 5.27
C GLN A 232 5.03 5.62 4.58
N HIS A 233 6.14 6.26 4.27
CA HIS A 233 6.14 7.42 3.37
C HIS A 233 6.21 6.95 1.93
N LEU A 234 5.34 7.50 1.09
CA LEU A 234 5.28 7.29 -0.35
C LEU A 234 5.39 8.64 -1.05
N VAL A 235 6.25 8.73 -2.05
CA VAL A 235 6.39 9.94 -2.87
C VAL A 235 5.63 9.72 -4.17
N LEU A 236 4.68 10.61 -4.49
CA LEU A 236 3.98 10.63 -5.78
C LEU A 236 4.67 11.63 -6.70
N ASP A 237 5.27 11.13 -7.78
CA ASP A 237 5.78 11.98 -8.85
C ASP A 237 5.29 11.45 -10.20
N LYS A 238 4.63 12.34 -10.95
CA LYS A 238 3.97 12.05 -12.22
C LYS A 238 3.00 10.86 -12.06
N SER A 239 3.29 9.74 -12.71
CA SER A 239 2.49 8.51 -12.69
C SER A 239 3.20 7.39 -11.92
N PHE A 240 4.03 7.71 -10.94
CA PHE A 240 4.75 6.73 -10.13
C PHE A 240 4.60 7.00 -8.65
N PHE A 241 4.33 5.95 -7.89
CA PHE A 241 4.60 5.93 -6.46
C PHE A 241 5.99 5.39 -6.19
N TYR A 242 6.76 6.12 -5.39
CA TYR A 242 8.07 5.69 -4.93
C TYR A 242 7.96 5.27 -3.46
N SER A 243 8.39 4.05 -3.16
CA SER A 243 8.68 3.61 -1.80
C SER A 243 10.19 3.48 -1.61
N TYR A 244 10.63 3.50 -0.35
CA TYR A 244 12.03 3.39 0.05
C TYR A 244 12.13 2.74 1.44
N ARG A 245 13.35 2.46 1.89
CA ARG A 245 13.66 1.80 3.17
C ARG A 245 13.29 2.64 4.38
N SER A 246 12.04 2.55 4.80
CA SER A 246 11.52 3.17 6.03
C SER A 246 12.06 2.52 7.32
N ASP A 247 12.64 1.33 7.21
CA ASP A 247 13.29 0.58 8.29
C ASP A 247 14.67 1.16 8.68
N ASN A 248 15.31 1.95 7.82
CA ASN A 248 16.58 2.59 8.12
C ASN A 248 16.40 3.93 8.84
N ALA A 249 16.62 3.90 10.15
CA ALA A 249 16.44 5.03 11.07
C ALA A 249 17.72 5.86 11.32
N SER A 250 18.71 5.79 10.42
CA SER A 250 19.94 6.57 10.52
C SER A 250 19.83 7.93 9.85
N ASP A 251 20.34 8.98 10.50
CA ASP A 251 20.25 10.35 9.96
C ASP A 251 21.10 10.51 8.68
N GLY A 252 22.15 9.70 8.51
CA GLY A 252 22.89 9.60 7.25
C GLY A 252 22.03 9.07 6.10
N TYR A 253 21.17 8.08 6.34
CA TYR A 253 20.23 7.59 5.34
C TYR A 253 19.18 8.65 5.00
N LEU A 254 18.66 9.40 5.99
CA LEU A 254 17.76 10.53 5.75
C LEU A 254 18.36 11.54 4.78
N ASN A 255 19.63 11.89 4.96
CA ASN A 255 20.29 12.86 4.08
C ASN A 255 20.36 12.32 2.64
N LEU A 256 20.80 11.07 2.46
CA LEU A 256 20.90 10.45 1.14
C LEU A 256 19.55 10.36 0.42
N ILE A 257 18.49 9.94 1.12
CA ILE A 257 17.16 9.82 0.51
C ILE A 257 16.55 11.19 0.22
N THR A 258 16.85 12.20 1.04
CA THR A 258 16.41 13.58 0.81
C THR A 258 17.08 14.15 -0.44
N GLU A 259 18.40 14.02 -0.55
CA GLU A 259 19.16 14.46 -1.73
C GLU A 259 18.66 13.78 -3.00
N TYR A 260 18.42 12.45 -2.94
CA TYR A 260 17.82 11.71 -4.05
C TYR A 260 16.48 12.33 -4.50
N PHE A 261 15.53 12.52 -3.59
CA PHE A 261 14.21 13.04 -3.97
C PHE A 261 14.23 14.51 -4.38
N GLN A 262 15.13 15.34 -3.84
CA GLN A 262 15.32 16.72 -4.30
C GLN A 262 15.83 16.79 -5.73
N GLY A 263 16.71 15.86 -6.13
CA GLY A 263 17.23 15.80 -7.51
C GLY A 263 16.25 15.20 -8.52
N HIS A 264 15.22 14.47 -8.06
CA HIS A 264 14.38 13.65 -8.95
C HIS A 264 12.89 13.99 -8.92
N THR A 265 12.41 14.70 -7.89
CA THR A 265 10.99 14.98 -7.68
C THR A 265 10.79 16.39 -7.12
N ALA A 266 9.55 16.84 -7.04
CA ALA A 266 9.22 18.12 -6.41
C ALA A 266 9.07 18.05 -4.87
N VAL A 267 9.28 16.87 -4.25
CA VAL A 267 9.16 16.71 -2.79
C VAL A 267 10.34 17.38 -2.08
N GLY A 268 10.03 18.28 -1.15
CA GLY A 268 11.04 19.05 -0.43
C GLY A 268 11.65 18.33 0.79
N PRO A 269 12.82 18.80 1.29
CA PRO A 269 13.45 18.26 2.50
C PRO A 269 12.59 18.29 3.76
N LEU A 270 11.72 19.29 3.86
CA LEU A 270 10.85 19.44 5.03
C LEU A 270 9.86 18.27 5.12
N ASP A 271 9.31 17.81 4.01
CA ASP A 271 8.35 16.71 4.00
C ASP A 271 9.05 15.38 4.27
N MET A 272 10.25 15.19 3.70
CA MET A 272 11.11 14.05 4.03
C MET A 272 11.42 14.00 5.53
N LYS A 273 11.76 15.14 6.15
CA LYS A 273 12.05 15.23 7.58
C LYS A 273 10.82 14.97 8.46
N LYS A 274 9.64 15.49 8.08
CA LYS A 274 8.36 15.21 8.76
C LYS A 274 8.05 13.71 8.71
N ALA A 275 8.13 13.12 7.52
CA ALA A 275 7.90 11.69 7.29
C ALA A 275 8.84 10.82 8.14
N TYR A 276 10.13 11.15 8.12
CA TYR A 276 11.16 10.40 8.80
C TYR A 276 10.99 10.36 10.32
N LYS A 277 10.38 11.39 10.94
CA LYS A 277 10.08 11.37 12.37
C LYS A 277 9.23 10.16 12.77
N ASN A 278 8.20 9.84 11.99
CA ASN A 278 7.33 8.69 12.25
C ASN A 278 8.04 7.38 11.92
N SER A 279 8.73 7.30 10.77
CA SER A 279 9.49 6.11 10.36
C SER A 279 10.55 5.71 11.39
N LYS A 280 11.27 6.69 11.96
CA LYS A 280 12.32 6.46 12.97
C LYS A 280 11.79 5.80 14.25
N ILE A 281 10.54 6.10 14.63
CA ILE A 281 9.89 5.57 15.83
C ILE A 281 9.24 4.21 15.54
N ILE A 282 8.41 4.13 14.49
CA ILE A 282 7.61 2.94 14.20
C ILE A 282 8.45 1.83 13.56
N ARG A 283 9.38 2.20 12.67
CA ARG A 283 10.27 1.26 11.95
C ARG A 283 9.53 0.17 11.19
N SER A 284 8.45 0.56 10.52
CA SER A 284 7.67 -0.32 9.68
C SER A 284 8.52 -0.99 8.60
N ALA A 285 8.17 -2.23 8.26
CA ALA A 285 8.75 -2.90 7.10
C ALA A 285 8.45 -2.08 5.82
N PRO A 286 9.44 -1.89 4.92
CA PRO A 286 9.22 -1.12 3.72
C PRO A 286 8.25 -1.84 2.77
N ALA A 287 7.41 -1.07 2.09
CA ALA A 287 6.49 -1.60 1.10
C ALA A 287 7.25 -2.21 -0.10
N ASP A 288 6.85 -3.40 -0.51
CA ASP A 288 7.34 -4.10 -1.69
C ASP A 288 6.40 -3.91 -2.89
N ILE A 289 6.84 -4.31 -4.07
CA ILE A 289 6.05 -4.35 -5.30
C ILE A 289 6.03 -5.79 -5.79
N SER A 290 4.84 -6.37 -5.85
CA SER A 290 4.64 -7.75 -6.32
C SER A 290 3.64 -7.75 -7.47
N GLY A 291 4.14 -7.83 -8.70
CA GLY A 291 3.30 -7.73 -9.89
C GLY A 291 2.63 -6.35 -9.99
N SER A 292 1.30 -6.31 -10.06
CA SER A 292 0.54 -5.08 -10.27
C SER A 292 0.03 -4.43 -8.96
N ARG A 293 0.63 -4.74 -7.81
CA ARG A 293 0.18 -4.22 -6.50
C ARG A 293 1.35 -3.91 -5.57
N ILE A 294 1.11 -2.99 -4.64
CA ILE A 294 2.03 -2.68 -3.54
C ILE A 294 1.75 -3.67 -2.41
N LEU A 295 2.77 -4.42 -2.00
CA LEU A 295 2.69 -5.43 -0.95
C LEU A 295 3.21 -4.84 0.36
N LEU A 296 2.39 -4.94 1.41
CA LEU A 296 2.78 -4.64 2.78
C LEU A 296 2.77 -5.92 3.59
N GLU A 297 3.94 -6.25 4.12
CA GLU A 297 4.09 -7.34 5.08
C GLU A 297 3.90 -6.80 6.49
N LEU A 298 2.92 -7.32 7.22
CA LEU A 298 2.63 -6.96 8.60
C LEU A 298 3.16 -8.07 9.51
N PRO A 299 4.27 -7.84 10.24
CA PRO A 299 4.84 -8.86 11.08
C PRO A 299 3.88 -9.37 12.17
N VAL A 300 3.96 -10.66 12.47
CA VAL A 300 3.19 -11.33 13.51
C VAL A 300 4.00 -12.49 14.10
N ASN A 301 3.90 -12.71 15.41
CA ASN A 301 4.58 -13.82 16.07
C ASN A 301 4.10 -15.17 15.50
N ASP A 302 5.04 -16.04 15.16
CA ASP A 302 4.71 -17.41 14.76
C ASP A 302 4.10 -18.16 15.96
N PRO A 303 2.86 -18.70 15.85
CA PRO A 303 2.21 -19.40 16.95
C PRO A 303 2.92 -20.69 17.39
N ARG A 304 3.87 -21.19 16.58
CA ARG A 304 4.70 -22.35 16.94
C ARG A 304 5.84 -21.97 17.89
N CYS A 305 6.19 -20.69 17.97
CA CYS A 305 7.12 -20.23 18.99
C CYS A 305 6.51 -20.42 20.38
N GLY A 306 7.23 -21.08 21.28
CA GLY A 306 6.79 -21.33 22.66
C GLY A 306 5.83 -22.51 22.84
N ALA A 307 5.48 -23.22 21.77
CA ALA A 307 4.72 -24.48 21.85
C ALA A 307 5.55 -25.67 22.37
N GLY A 308 6.84 -25.46 22.66
CA GLY A 308 7.82 -26.49 23.02
C GLY A 308 7.72 -27.09 24.43
N ASP A 309 6.95 -26.49 25.35
CA ASP A 309 6.90 -26.94 26.76
C ASP A 309 5.56 -27.49 27.23
N LYS A 310 4.57 -27.67 26.34
CA LYS A 310 3.38 -28.45 26.69
C LYS A 310 3.60 -29.91 26.33
N LYS A 311 4.38 -30.62 27.15
CA LYS A 311 4.25 -32.08 27.25
C LYS A 311 2.80 -32.39 27.64
N PRO A 312 2.14 -33.37 27.00
CA PRO A 312 0.86 -33.88 27.46
C PRO A 312 0.95 -34.44 28.88
#